data_AF-X1QVT2-F1
#
_entry.id   AF-X1QVT2-F1
#
_cell.length_a   1.000
_cell.length_b   1.000
_cell.length_c   1.000
_cell.angle_alpha   90.00
_cell.angle_beta   90.00
_cell.angle_gamma   90.00
#
_symmetry.space_group_name_H-M   'P 1'
#
loop_
_entity.id
_entity.type
_entity.pdbx_description
1 polymer ?
#
loop_
_entity_poly.entity_id
_entity_poly.type
_entity_poly.pdbx_seq_one_letter_code
_entity_poly.pdbx_strand_id
1 'polypeptide(L)'
;IEMPVNTFAGDLNLASMASIRANQRPEMIIGYLNLTPEGKCFDTDNVITAQLNQVRFLFSGVLREVADPNEAADIKRMPLVTTTNKGNSFSISNAYELMILDPSKIMSKFVEGNKPVAMGYLITGRFKSSFPDGIEIEV
;
A
#
# COMPACT_ATOMS: atom_id res chain seq x y z
N ILE A 1 5.64 3.80 -11.43
CA ILE A 1 4.96 3.08 -10.33
C ILE A 1 3.53 2.86 -10.76
N GLU A 2 3.03 1.64 -10.65
CA GLU A 2 1.62 1.34 -10.85
C GLU A 2 0.97 0.88 -9.55
N MET A 3 -0.34 1.14 -9.44
CA MET A 3 -1.18 0.57 -8.40
C MET A 3 -2.23 -0.31 -9.07
N PRO A 4 -2.09 -1.64 -9.02
CA PRO A 4 -3.05 -2.53 -9.65
C PRO A 4 -4.46 -2.34 -9.06
N VAL A 5 -5.45 -2.26 -9.95
CA VAL A 5 -6.85 -2.09 -9.57
C VAL A 5 -7.30 -3.25 -8.69
N ASN A 6 -8.16 -2.97 -7.70
CA ASN A 6 -8.78 -3.97 -6.81
C ASN A 6 -7.78 -4.88 -6.09
N THR A 7 -6.54 -4.44 -5.89
CA THR A 7 -5.47 -5.23 -5.28
C THR A 7 -4.92 -4.50 -4.06
N PHE A 8 -4.89 -5.20 -2.93
CA PHE A 8 -4.61 -4.62 -1.63
C PHE A 8 -3.49 -5.37 -0.92
N ALA A 9 -2.74 -4.63 -0.10
CA ALA A 9 -1.74 -5.20 0.78
C ALA A 9 -2.41 -5.99 1.91
N GLY A 10 -1.83 -7.14 2.23
CA GLY A 10 -2.20 -7.97 3.36
C GLY A 10 -0.95 -8.49 4.07
N ASP A 11 -1.04 -8.63 5.38
CA ASP A 11 0.02 -9.20 6.20
C ASP A 11 -0.60 -9.72 7.51
N LEU A 12 -0.49 -11.02 7.78
CA LEU A 12 -1.09 -11.62 8.97
C LEU A 12 -0.52 -11.07 10.28
N ASN A 13 0.73 -10.63 10.29
CA ASN A 13 1.36 -10.06 11.48
C ASN A 13 0.87 -8.63 11.78
N LEU A 14 0.37 -7.93 10.77
CA LEU A 14 -0.13 -6.56 10.88
C LEU A 14 -1.67 -6.50 10.89
N ALA A 15 -2.34 -7.57 10.45
CA ALA A 15 -3.79 -7.67 10.37
C ALA A 15 -4.44 -7.46 11.74
N SER A 16 -5.52 -6.70 11.75
CA SER A 16 -6.13 -6.22 12.98
C SER A 16 -7.57 -6.69 13.14
N MET A 17 -7.93 -6.92 14.40
CA MET A 17 -9.30 -7.23 14.79
C MET A 17 -10.16 -5.97 14.72
N ALA A 18 -11.33 -6.06 14.09
CA ALA A 18 -12.32 -4.99 14.12
C ALA A 18 -13.74 -5.54 14.07
N SER A 19 -14.67 -4.81 14.70
CA SER A 19 -16.10 -5.03 14.55
C SER A 19 -16.63 -4.13 13.44
N ILE A 20 -17.08 -4.72 12.33
CA ILE A 20 -17.64 -3.96 11.19
C ILE A 20 -19.07 -3.49 11.50
N ARG A 21 -19.76 -4.17 12.41
CA ARG A 21 -21.14 -3.86 12.84
C ARG A 21 -21.20 -3.79 14.37
N ALA A 22 -22.09 -2.97 14.89
CA ALA A 22 -22.20 -2.68 16.33
C ALA A 22 -22.37 -3.93 17.23
N ASN A 23 -23.07 -4.96 16.75
CA ASN A 23 -23.35 -6.19 17.51
C ASN A 23 -22.58 -7.42 17.01
N GLN A 24 -21.50 -7.22 16.24
CA GLN A 24 -20.68 -8.29 15.71
C GLN A 24 -19.40 -8.45 16.55
N ARG A 25 -19.06 -9.70 16.86
CA ARG A 25 -17.77 -10.02 17.49
C ARG A 25 -16.64 -9.53 16.57
N PRO A 26 -15.57 -8.91 17.10
CA PRO A 26 -14.43 -8.54 16.28
C PRO A 26 -13.89 -9.74 15.50
N GLU A 27 -13.60 -9.54 14.23
CA GLU A 27 -12.96 -10.51 13.34
C GLU A 27 -11.68 -9.91 12.78
N MET A 28 -10.73 -10.77 12.41
CA MET A 28 -9.48 -10.34 11.81
C MET A 28 -9.73 -9.88 10.37
N ILE A 29 -9.34 -8.66 10.04
CA ILE A 29 -9.47 -8.11 8.69
C ILE A 29 -8.07 -8.01 8.09
N ILE A 30 -7.78 -8.86 7.10
CA ILE A 30 -6.44 -8.93 6.48
C ILE A 30 -6.01 -7.63 5.78
N GLY A 31 -6.97 -6.81 5.34
CA GLY A 31 -6.72 -5.48 4.78
C GLY A 31 -6.67 -4.36 5.82
N TYR A 32 -6.88 -4.63 7.11
CA TYR A 32 -6.75 -3.64 8.18
C TYR A 32 -5.40 -3.81 8.88
N LEU A 33 -4.42 -3.05 8.42
CA LEU A 33 -3.01 -3.23 8.78
C LEU A 33 -2.59 -2.20 9.83
N ASN A 34 -1.99 -2.67 10.91
CA ASN A 34 -1.35 -1.87 11.95
C ASN A 34 0.16 -1.88 11.76
N LEU A 35 0.70 -0.91 11.04
CA LEU A 35 2.13 -0.82 10.76
C LEU A 35 2.85 -0.17 11.94
N THR A 36 4.01 -0.72 12.29
CA THR A 36 4.86 -0.21 13.36
C THR A 36 6.35 -0.30 12.99
N PRO A 37 7.23 0.45 13.66
CA PRO A 37 8.68 0.34 13.47
C PRO A 37 9.24 -1.06 13.75
N GLU A 38 8.68 -1.80 14.72
CA GLU A 38 9.16 -3.14 15.08
C GLU A 38 8.98 -4.14 13.93
N GLY A 39 7.91 -3.96 13.14
CA GLY A 39 7.66 -4.71 11.91
C GLY A 39 8.53 -4.28 10.73
N LYS A 40 9.44 -3.32 10.92
CA LYS A 40 10.24 -2.67 9.86
C LYS A 40 9.36 -2.13 8.73
N CYS A 41 8.20 -1.56 9.08
CA CYS A 41 7.21 -1.09 8.12
C CYS A 41 7.50 0.32 7.57
N PHE A 42 8.47 1.01 8.14
CA PHE A 42 8.81 2.39 7.80
C PHE A 42 10.29 2.52 7.44
N ASP A 43 10.58 3.38 6.48
CA ASP A 43 11.95 3.80 6.21
C ASP A 43 12.44 4.72 7.34
N THR A 44 13.56 4.36 7.95
CA THR A 44 14.14 5.06 9.11
C THR A 44 15.13 6.16 8.72
N ASP A 45 15.56 6.18 7.46
CA ASP A 45 16.57 7.10 6.95
C ASP A 45 15.92 8.37 6.38
N ASN A 46 14.64 8.30 6.01
CA ASN A 46 13.88 9.40 5.47
C ASN A 46 13.02 10.11 6.52
N VAL A 47 13.15 11.44 6.59
CA VAL A 47 12.41 12.30 7.52
C VAL A 47 10.89 12.18 7.45
N ILE A 48 10.31 11.73 6.32
CA ILE A 48 8.87 11.56 6.16
C ILE A 48 8.34 10.44 7.07
N THR A 49 9.12 9.37 7.25
CA THR A 49 8.68 8.15 7.94
C THR A 49 9.52 7.77 9.15
N ALA A 50 10.70 8.38 9.33
CA ALA A 50 11.68 7.98 10.35
C ALA A 50 11.17 8.00 11.80
N GLN A 51 10.19 8.84 12.11
CA GLN A 51 9.64 8.99 13.47
C GLN A 51 8.17 8.57 13.59
N LEU A 52 7.66 7.78 12.65
CA LEU A 52 6.30 7.26 12.73
C LEU A 52 6.22 6.15 13.78
N ASN A 53 5.39 6.35 14.81
CA ASN A 53 5.16 5.33 15.84
C ASN A 53 4.20 4.23 15.38
N GLN A 54 3.11 4.62 14.72
CA GLN A 54 2.11 3.71 14.21
C GLN A 54 1.34 4.36 13.07
N VAL A 55 1.07 3.60 12.02
CA VAL A 55 0.13 3.99 10.96
C VAL A 55 -0.84 2.85 10.73
N ARG A 56 -2.13 3.17 10.60
CA ARG A 56 -3.17 2.18 10.30
C ARG A 56 -3.70 2.40 8.91
N PHE A 57 -3.73 1.34 8.12
CA PHE A 57 -4.34 1.35 6.80
C PHE A 57 -5.54 0.43 6.78
N LEU A 58 -6.64 0.91 6.22
CA LEU A 58 -7.77 0.07 5.83
C LEU A 58 -7.77 -0.04 4.31
N PHE A 59 -7.51 -1.24 3.79
CA PHE A 59 -7.39 -1.56 2.36
C PHE A 59 -6.38 -0.68 1.63
N SER A 60 -5.11 -0.74 2.07
CA SER A 60 -4.01 -0.11 1.33
C SER A 60 -3.81 -0.77 -0.03
N GLY A 61 -3.66 0.02 -1.09
CA GLY A 61 -3.23 -0.49 -2.39
C GLY A 61 -1.78 -0.99 -2.35
N VAL A 62 -1.40 -1.75 -3.37
CA VAL A 62 -0.01 -2.20 -3.55
C VAL A 62 0.67 -1.40 -4.65
N LEU A 63 1.90 -0.97 -4.40
CA LEU A 63 2.69 -0.19 -5.36
C LEU A 63 3.76 -1.07 -5.98
N ARG A 64 3.74 -1.18 -7.31
CA ARG A 64 4.70 -1.96 -8.10
C ARG A 64 5.55 -1.04 -8.96
N GLU A 65 6.84 -1.34 -9.01
CA GLU A 65 7.72 -0.69 -9.97
C GLU A 65 7.44 -1.23 -11.36
N VAL A 66 7.30 -0.32 -12.32
CA VAL A 66 7.15 -0.64 -13.74
C VAL A 66 8.37 -0.10 -14.44
N ALA A 67 9.05 -0.95 -15.19
CA ALA A 67 10.15 -0.51 -16.04
C ALA A 67 9.55 0.29 -17.21
N ASP A 68 9.88 1.57 -17.30
CA ASP A 68 9.58 2.38 -18.48
C ASP A 68 10.85 2.50 -19.33
N PRO A 69 10.86 1.98 -20.57
CA PRO A 69 12.01 2.10 -21.48
C PRO A 69 12.43 3.54 -21.78
N ASN A 70 11.52 4.51 -21.59
CA ASN A 70 11.76 5.94 -21.83
C ASN A 70 12.08 6.72 -20.55
N GLU A 71 12.30 6.02 -19.43
CA GLU A 71 12.55 6.67 -18.17
C GLU A 71 13.90 7.39 -18.16
N ALA A 72 13.92 8.63 -17.68
CA ALA A 72 15.18 9.32 -17.43
C ALA A 72 15.99 8.51 -16.39
N ALA A 73 17.28 8.29 -16.64
CA ALA A 73 18.15 7.46 -15.82
C ALA A 73 18.26 7.90 -14.35
N ASP A 74 17.79 9.11 -14.02
CA ASP A 74 17.97 9.76 -12.73
C ASP A 74 16.78 9.57 -11.76
N ILE A 75 15.72 8.85 -12.16
CA ILE A 75 14.55 8.63 -11.30
C ILE A 75 14.87 7.58 -10.23
N LYS A 76 14.88 8.02 -8.97
CA LYS A 76 15.02 7.17 -7.79
C LYS A 76 13.66 6.89 -7.17
N ARG A 77 13.44 5.63 -6.82
CA ARG A 77 12.24 5.15 -6.13
C ARG A 77 12.68 4.53 -4.82
N MET A 78 12.08 4.99 -3.73
CA MET A 78 12.38 4.50 -2.40
C MET A 78 11.07 4.16 -1.69
N PRO A 79 10.85 2.90 -1.31
CA PRO A 79 9.67 2.55 -0.52
C PRO A 79 9.81 3.18 0.87
N LEU A 80 8.82 3.97 1.28
CA LEU A 80 8.79 4.58 2.60
C LEU A 80 7.95 3.79 3.59
N VAL A 81 6.92 3.10 3.08
CA VAL A 81 5.94 2.39 3.88
C VAL A 81 5.73 1.02 3.25
N THR A 82 5.97 -0.04 4.02
CA THR A 82 5.83 -1.42 3.57
C THR A 82 5.14 -2.29 4.62
N THR A 83 4.70 -3.48 4.22
CA THR A 83 4.35 -4.55 5.16
C THR A 83 5.63 -5.15 5.77
N THR A 84 5.48 -6.20 6.59
CA THR A 84 6.63 -7.01 7.01
C THR A 84 7.13 -7.89 5.86
N ASN A 85 8.19 -8.66 6.11
CA ASN A 85 8.69 -9.67 5.17
C ASN A 85 7.74 -10.85 4.93
N LYS A 86 6.58 -10.91 5.59
CA LYS A 86 5.52 -11.89 5.37
C LYS A 86 4.30 -11.35 4.61
N GLY A 87 4.35 -10.09 4.21
CA GLY A 87 3.26 -9.48 3.45
C GLY A 87 3.08 -10.07 2.06
N ASN A 88 1.88 -9.92 1.53
CA ASN A 88 1.53 -10.22 0.15
C ASN A 88 0.38 -9.32 -0.31
N SER A 89 -0.05 -9.47 -1.55
CA SER A 89 -1.25 -8.82 -2.07
C SER A 89 -2.40 -9.80 -2.21
N PHE A 90 -3.63 -9.35 -1.97
CA PHE A 90 -4.85 -10.06 -2.34
C PHE A 90 -5.71 -9.17 -3.25
N SER A 91 -6.54 -9.77 -4.09
CA SER A 91 -7.40 -9.03 -5.01
C SER A 91 -8.88 -9.30 -4.75
N ILE A 92 -9.71 -8.28 -4.93
CA ILE A 92 -11.16 -8.40 -4.95
C ILE A 92 -11.68 -8.40 -6.39
N SER A 93 -12.84 -8.96 -6.62
CA SER A 93 -13.48 -8.99 -7.93
C SER A 93 -14.08 -7.63 -8.30
N ASN A 94 -14.60 -6.89 -7.32
CA ASN A 94 -15.16 -5.54 -7.51
C ASN A 94 -15.33 -4.81 -6.18
N ALA A 95 -15.61 -3.50 -6.24
CA ALA A 95 -15.75 -2.62 -5.07
C ALA A 95 -16.87 -3.02 -4.10
N TYR A 96 -17.92 -3.73 -4.55
CA TYR A 96 -19.01 -4.15 -3.66
C TYR A 96 -18.52 -5.12 -2.56
N GLU A 97 -17.45 -5.87 -2.81
CA GLU A 97 -16.86 -6.74 -1.79
C GLU A 97 -16.32 -5.99 -0.57
N LEU A 98 -15.93 -4.71 -0.72
CA LEU A 98 -15.54 -3.86 0.40
C LEU A 98 -16.74 -3.18 1.07
N MET A 99 -17.85 -2.99 0.34
CA MET A 99 -19.08 -2.44 0.91
C MET A 99 -19.80 -3.45 1.80
N ILE A 100 -19.85 -4.72 1.38
CA ILE A 100 -20.40 -5.83 2.16
C ILE A 100 -19.22 -6.62 2.72
N LEU A 101 -18.44 -5.95 3.58
CA LEU A 101 -17.20 -6.51 4.07
C LEU A 101 -17.45 -7.79 4.87
N ASP A 102 -16.99 -8.91 4.31
CA ASP A 102 -16.98 -10.25 4.91
C ASP A 102 -15.52 -10.63 5.20
N PRO A 103 -15.07 -10.53 6.48
CA PRO A 103 -13.68 -10.81 6.85
C PRO A 103 -13.21 -12.21 6.44
N SER A 104 -14.07 -13.22 6.62
CA SER A 104 -13.74 -14.61 6.31
C SER A 104 -13.53 -14.81 4.80
N LYS A 105 -14.40 -14.21 3.97
CA LYS A 105 -14.27 -14.25 2.52
C LYS A 105 -13.06 -13.49 2.00
N ILE A 106 -12.71 -12.36 2.61
CA ILE A 106 -11.51 -11.61 2.20
C ILE A 106 -10.24 -12.34 2.66
N MET A 107 -10.24 -12.89 3.88
CA MET A 107 -9.12 -13.67 4.42
C MET A 107 -8.80 -14.89 3.55
N SER A 108 -9.81 -15.60 3.04
CA SER A 108 -9.58 -16.78 2.17
C SER A 108 -8.91 -16.47 0.83
N LYS A 109 -8.86 -15.20 0.43
CA LYS A 109 -8.16 -14.73 -0.78
C LYS A 109 -6.70 -14.39 -0.52
N PHE A 110 -6.29 -14.31 0.74
CA PHE A 110 -4.93 -13.98 1.10
C PHE A 110 -4.08 -15.24 1.26
N VAL A 111 -2.85 -15.16 0.77
CA VAL A 111 -1.82 -16.17 0.97
C VAL A 111 -0.57 -15.45 1.45
N GLU A 112 0.06 -15.95 2.52
CA GLU A 112 1.27 -15.35 3.07
C GLU A 112 2.39 -15.29 2.03
N GLY A 113 3.10 -14.16 1.99
CA GLY A 113 4.21 -13.94 1.09
C GLY A 113 5.57 -14.15 1.76
N ASN A 114 6.62 -13.76 1.05
CA ASN A 114 8.01 -13.89 1.51
C ASN A 114 8.83 -12.60 1.36
N LYS A 115 8.16 -11.48 1.06
CA LYS A 115 8.81 -10.17 0.87
C LYS A 115 7.87 -9.04 1.29
N PRO A 116 8.42 -7.89 1.72
CA PRO A 116 7.62 -6.69 1.96
C PRO A 116 6.86 -6.25 0.71
N VAL A 117 5.63 -5.80 0.92
CA VAL A 117 4.80 -5.16 -0.10
C VAL A 117 4.82 -3.66 0.17
N ALA A 118 5.21 -2.89 -0.84
CA ALA A 118 5.25 -1.43 -0.74
C ALA A 118 3.84 -0.84 -0.85
N MET A 119 3.55 0.08 0.07
CA MET A 119 2.29 0.82 0.19
C MET A 119 2.49 2.33 0.02
N GLY A 120 3.72 2.83 0.16
CA GLY A 120 4.08 4.22 -0.09
C GLY A 120 5.50 4.32 -0.64
N TYR A 121 5.71 5.21 -1.61
CA TYR A 121 7.01 5.50 -2.21
C TYR A 121 7.33 6.99 -2.12
N LEU A 122 8.61 7.30 -1.94
CA LEU A 122 9.21 8.55 -2.35
C LEU A 122 9.79 8.35 -3.75
N ILE A 123 9.36 9.19 -4.70
CA ILE A 123 9.92 9.21 -6.05
C ILE A 123 10.56 10.57 -6.26
N THR A 124 11.84 10.57 -6.57
CA THR A 124 12.63 11.79 -6.79
C THR A 124 13.39 11.68 -8.09
N GLY A 125 13.56 12.80 -8.78
CA GLY A 125 14.28 12.87 -10.04
C GLY A 125 13.66 13.93 -10.95
N ARG A 126 14.05 13.90 -12.22
CA ARG A 126 13.44 14.74 -13.25
C ARG A 126 12.39 13.93 -13.99
N PHE A 127 11.14 14.32 -13.86
CA PHE A 127 10.04 13.72 -14.60
C PHE A 127 9.88 14.42 -15.95
N LYS A 128 9.52 13.65 -16.98
CA LYS A 128 9.11 14.21 -18.26
C LYS A 128 7.74 14.88 -18.06
N SER A 129 7.73 16.21 -18.09
CA SER A 129 6.49 16.99 -18.01
C SER A 129 5.73 16.87 -19.35
N SER A 130 4.40 16.79 -19.28
CA SER A 130 3.53 17.04 -20.45
C SER A 130 3.59 18.50 -20.92
N PHE A 131 4.18 19.36 -20.10
CA PHE A 131 4.40 20.79 -20.32
C PHE A 131 5.89 21.07 -20.11
N PRO A 132 6.78 20.62 -21.01
CA PRO A 132 8.22 20.85 -20.85
C PRO A 132 8.57 22.34 -20.84
N ASP A 133 7.83 23.14 -21.59
CA ASP A 133 8.03 24.59 -21.76
C ASP A 133 7.05 25.43 -20.91
N GLY A 134 6.22 24.80 -20.08
CA GLY A 134 5.16 25.45 -19.30
C GLY A 134 3.76 25.28 -19.89
N ILE A 135 2.73 25.72 -19.14
CA ILE A 135 1.33 25.72 -19.59
C ILE A 135 1.07 27.07 -20.26
N GLU A 136 0.64 27.08 -21.53
CA GLU A 136 0.09 28.29 -22.14
C GLU A 136 -1.32 28.53 -21.60
N ILE A 137 -1.56 29.73 -21.07
CA ILE A 137 -2.86 30.15 -20.53
C ILE A 137 -3.36 31.30 -21.40
N GLU A 138 -4.46 31.10 -22.12
CA GLU A 138 -5.18 32.21 -22.76
C GLU A 138 -5.93 33.01 -21.68
N VAL A 139 -5.75 34.33 -21.67
CA VAL A 139 -6.40 35.30 -20.75
C VAL A 139 -7.54 36.00 -21.45
#